data_AF-A0A7J5AS27-F1
#
_entry.id   AF-A0A7J5AS27-F1
#
_cell.length_a   1.000
_cell.length_b   1.000
_cell.length_c   1.000
_cell.angle_alpha   90.00
_cell.angle_beta   90.00
_cell.angle_gamma   90.00
#
_symmetry.space_group_name_H-M   'P 1'
#
loop_
_entity.id
_entity.type
_entity.pdbx_description
1 polymer ?
#
loop_
_entity_poly.entity_id
_entity_poly.type
_entity_poly.pdbx_seq_one_letter_code
_entity_poly.pdbx_strand_id
1 'polypeptide(L)'
;MKEKKQYQKGFCIICKNKTVSFEKGVICSLTNLLPDFDKECNKFEVDKKRITEKTDEFKKGIKLKYTKLENKKFWTDPDTSFYIERFSLKNNNRNLSKGGVNMKFYRNKFSILNHSLVFIGIFLMIVYGNIKHNHGWDLQSFNMIFLIVFSLIGIIYISYNYFNDEDYVISIHENYINLNGEKIYWNCILDYVIIEGKNEDKVILCTSLDGIKKIDMKRFDNSAFEIASIIEKNIKYFTT
;
A
#
# COMPACT_ATOMS: atom_id res chain seq x y z
N MET A 1 11.86 16.96 10.17
CA MET A 1 12.77 17.58 9.15
C MET A 1 12.94 16.73 7.87
N LYS A 2 13.08 15.40 7.95
CA LYS A 2 13.16 14.51 6.75
C LYS A 2 11.93 14.59 5.84
N GLU A 3 10.74 14.69 6.42
CA GLU A 3 9.46 14.72 5.70
C GLU A 3 9.30 15.94 4.79
N LYS A 4 9.54 17.15 5.34
CA LYS A 4 9.54 18.40 4.56
C LYS A 4 10.47 18.29 3.33
N LYS A 5 11.66 17.72 3.51
CA LYS A 5 12.64 17.55 2.42
C LYS A 5 12.13 16.64 1.30
N GLN A 6 11.45 15.53 1.62
CA GLN A 6 10.89 14.63 0.59
C GLN A 6 9.74 15.29 -0.17
N TYR A 7 8.83 15.95 0.54
CA TYR A 7 7.73 16.69 -0.07
C TYR A 7 8.24 17.74 -1.06
N GLN A 8 9.23 18.54 -0.66
CA GLN A 8 9.82 19.58 -1.51
C GLN A 8 10.53 18.97 -2.74
N LYS A 9 11.29 17.87 -2.57
CA LYS A 9 11.98 17.20 -3.69
C LYS A 9 11.03 16.78 -4.81
N GLY A 10 9.81 16.34 -4.51
CA GLY A 10 8.82 15.95 -5.50
C GLY A 10 8.53 17.06 -6.51
N PHE A 11 8.23 18.27 -6.02
CA PHE A 11 8.03 19.44 -6.85
C PHE A 11 9.29 19.84 -7.62
N CYS A 12 10.47 19.72 -7.03
CA CYS A 12 11.71 20.12 -7.70
C CYS A 12 12.04 19.24 -8.89
N ILE A 13 11.70 17.95 -8.84
CA ILE A 13 11.98 17.02 -9.94
C ILE A 13 11.20 17.38 -11.20
N ILE A 14 10.03 18.00 -11.06
CA ILE A 14 9.19 18.41 -12.18
C ILE A 14 9.22 19.92 -12.43
N CYS A 15 10.02 20.68 -11.66
CA CYS A 15 10.18 22.11 -11.87
C CYS A 15 11.08 22.33 -13.09
N LYS A 16 10.67 23.24 -13.97
CA LYS A 16 11.44 23.70 -15.14
C LYS A 16 12.75 24.39 -14.74
N ASN A 17 12.73 25.09 -13.61
CA ASN A 17 13.85 25.86 -13.08
C ASN A 17 14.74 25.04 -12.13
N LYS A 18 14.94 23.76 -12.40
CA LYS A 18 15.78 22.90 -11.55
C LYS A 18 17.19 22.78 -12.11
N THR A 19 18.16 22.68 -11.22
CA THR A 19 19.54 22.31 -11.54
C THR A 19 20.02 21.24 -10.55
N VAL A 20 21.04 20.47 -10.95
CA VAL A 20 21.63 19.43 -10.11
C VAL A 20 23.03 19.87 -9.71
N SER A 21 23.27 19.92 -8.41
CA SER A 21 24.58 20.15 -7.79
C SER A 21 25.06 18.84 -7.16
N PHE A 22 26.34 18.50 -7.35
CA PHE A 22 26.93 17.30 -6.73
C PHE A 22 26.91 17.35 -5.20
N GLU A 23 27.15 18.52 -4.62
CA GLU A 23 27.18 18.70 -3.16
C GLU A 23 25.77 18.82 -2.55
N LYS A 24 24.88 19.57 -3.21
CA LYS A 24 23.59 19.98 -2.64
C LYS A 24 22.40 19.16 -3.16
N GLY A 25 22.59 18.39 -4.23
CA GLY A 25 21.51 17.66 -4.91
C GLY A 25 20.69 18.57 -5.82
N VAL A 26 19.36 18.39 -5.83
CA VAL A 26 18.45 19.21 -6.66
C VAL A 26 18.28 20.60 -6.02
N ILE A 27 18.65 21.65 -6.74
CA ILE A 27 18.55 23.06 -6.33
C ILE A 27 17.71 23.86 -7.34
N CYS A 28 17.24 25.04 -6.93
CA CYS A 28 16.56 25.98 -7.82
C CYS A 28 17.60 26.75 -8.66
N SER A 29 17.45 26.77 -9.99
CA SER A 29 18.35 27.53 -10.88
C SER A 29 18.24 29.05 -10.74
N LEU A 30 17.11 29.54 -10.19
CA LEU A 30 16.88 30.97 -10.01
C LEU A 30 17.59 31.53 -8.77
N THR A 31 17.63 30.76 -7.69
CA THR A 31 18.19 31.21 -6.40
C THR A 31 19.51 30.51 -6.05
N ASN A 32 19.85 29.41 -6.72
CA ASN A 32 20.96 28.50 -6.36
C ASN A 32 20.88 27.96 -4.92
N LEU A 33 19.69 28.02 -4.31
CA LEU A 33 19.41 27.52 -2.96
C LEU A 33 18.63 26.22 -3.00
N LEU A 34 18.63 25.55 -1.84
CA LEU A 34 17.72 24.42 -1.63
C LEU A 34 16.28 24.93 -1.71
N PRO A 35 15.42 24.21 -2.43
CA PRO A 35 14.07 24.67 -2.71
C PRO A 35 13.22 24.70 -1.44
N ASP A 36 12.85 25.91 -1.00
CA ASP A 36 11.88 26.14 0.08
C ASP A 36 10.56 26.67 -0.51
N PHE A 37 9.61 25.75 -0.70
CA PHE A 37 8.30 26.07 -1.29
C PHE A 37 7.45 27.02 -0.46
N ASP A 38 7.71 27.14 0.85
CA ASP A 38 6.97 28.05 1.72
C ASP A 38 7.44 29.51 1.60
N LYS A 39 8.67 29.73 1.11
CA LYS A 39 9.33 31.04 1.17
C LYS A 39 9.79 31.60 -0.18
N GLU A 40 10.31 30.77 -1.07
CA GLU A 40 11.09 31.25 -2.22
C GLU A 40 10.56 30.82 -3.59
N CYS A 41 9.57 29.92 -3.65
CA CYS A 41 9.16 29.32 -4.93
C CYS A 41 7.94 29.99 -5.58
N ASN A 42 7.88 31.32 -5.57
CA ASN A 42 6.81 32.10 -6.23
C ASN A 42 6.78 31.95 -7.77
N LYS A 43 7.82 31.32 -8.35
CA LYS A 43 8.00 31.11 -9.79
C LYS A 43 8.02 29.62 -10.16
N PHE A 44 7.29 28.79 -9.43
CA PHE A 44 7.17 27.38 -9.77
C PHE A 44 6.51 27.21 -11.14
N GLU A 45 7.28 26.72 -12.11
CA GLU A 45 6.80 26.35 -13.43
C GLU A 45 6.98 24.85 -13.65
N VAL A 46 5.90 24.17 -14.01
CA VAL A 46 5.93 22.72 -14.29
C VAL A 46 6.60 22.46 -15.63
N ASP A 47 7.61 21.59 -15.65
CA ASP A 47 8.21 21.04 -16.85
C ASP A 47 7.31 19.94 -17.43
N LYS A 48 6.30 20.38 -18.19
CA LYS A 48 5.31 19.48 -18.81
C LYS A 48 5.98 18.44 -19.70
N LYS A 49 7.01 18.82 -20.47
CA LYS A 49 7.72 17.92 -21.39
C LYS A 49 8.33 16.75 -20.63
N ARG A 50 9.03 17.02 -19.53
CA ARG A 50 9.64 15.99 -18.70
C ARG A 50 8.62 15.07 -18.02
N ILE A 51 7.48 15.63 -17.58
CA ILE A 51 6.39 14.79 -17.04
C ILE A 51 5.92 13.84 -18.13
N THR A 52 5.62 14.34 -19.33
CA THR A 52 5.18 13.53 -20.46
C THR A 52 6.18 12.41 -20.78
N GLU A 53 7.47 12.74 -20.91
CA GLU A 53 8.55 11.77 -21.16
C GLU A 53 8.58 10.65 -20.10
N LYS A 54 8.55 11.01 -18.81
CA LYS A 54 8.52 10.02 -17.71
C LYS A 54 7.26 9.16 -17.73
N THR A 55 6.09 9.78 -17.97
CA THR A 55 4.83 9.03 -18.03
C THR A 55 4.77 8.10 -19.23
N ASP A 56 5.34 8.50 -20.37
CA ASP A 56 5.39 7.67 -21.57
C ASP A 56 6.36 6.51 -21.43
N GLU A 57 7.53 6.73 -20.83
CA GLU A 57 8.47 5.68 -20.46
C GLU A 57 7.81 4.67 -19.52
N PHE A 58 7.10 5.16 -18.49
CA PHE A 58 6.33 4.33 -17.58
C PHE A 58 5.28 3.48 -18.32
N LYS A 59 4.44 4.11 -19.16
CA LYS A 59 3.41 3.41 -19.94
C LYS A 59 4.01 2.36 -20.87
N LYS A 60 5.12 2.67 -21.55
CA LYS A 60 5.84 1.71 -22.39
C LYS A 60 6.36 0.53 -21.57
N GLY A 61 6.93 0.79 -20.38
CA GLY A 61 7.42 -0.24 -19.48
C GLY A 61 6.32 -1.18 -18.99
N ILE A 62 5.15 -0.63 -18.62
CA ILE A 62 3.98 -1.42 -18.24
C ILE A 62 3.48 -2.24 -19.44
N LYS A 63 3.25 -1.61 -20.60
CA LYS A 63 2.79 -2.32 -21.81
C LYS A 63 3.73 -3.46 -22.17
N LEU A 64 5.04 -3.24 -22.23
CA LEU A 64 6.02 -4.29 -22.54
C LEU A 64 6.00 -5.45 -21.53
N LYS A 65 5.80 -5.15 -20.24
CA LYS A 65 5.78 -6.18 -19.20
C LYS A 65 4.51 -7.03 -19.23
N TYR A 66 3.36 -6.39 -19.44
CA TYR A 66 2.05 -7.05 -19.34
C TYR A 66 1.56 -7.60 -20.69
N THR A 67 1.90 -7.01 -21.83
CA THR A 67 1.65 -7.61 -23.17
C THR A 67 2.47 -8.89 -23.39
N LYS A 68 3.67 -9.01 -22.80
CA LYS A 68 4.43 -10.28 -22.80
C LYS A 68 3.72 -11.40 -22.02
N LEU A 69 2.83 -11.07 -21.08
CA LEU A 69 2.01 -12.04 -20.36
C LEU A 69 0.80 -12.48 -21.19
N GLU A 70 0.18 -11.58 -21.95
CA GLU A 70 -0.90 -11.90 -22.90
C GLU A 70 -0.42 -12.93 -23.94
N ASN A 71 0.74 -12.71 -24.55
CA ASN A 71 1.29 -13.61 -25.57
C ASN A 71 1.72 -14.98 -25.01
N LYS A 72 2.03 -15.09 -23.72
CA LYS A 72 2.31 -16.39 -23.07
C LYS A 72 1.04 -17.14 -22.66
N LYS A 73 -0.04 -16.43 -22.33
CA LYS A 73 -1.32 -17.01 -21.93
C LYS A 73 -2.24 -17.39 -23.08
N PHE A 74 -1.97 -16.90 -24.29
CA PHE A 74 -2.76 -17.22 -25.49
C PHE A 74 -2.86 -18.73 -25.78
N TRP A 75 -1.98 -19.55 -25.19
CA TRP A 75 -2.04 -21.01 -25.31
C TRP A 75 -2.66 -21.75 -24.11
N THR A 76 -3.09 -21.08 -23.03
CA THR A 76 -3.51 -21.77 -21.79
C THR A 76 -4.80 -21.34 -21.10
N ASP A 77 -5.41 -20.17 -21.36
CA ASP A 77 -6.77 -19.90 -20.84
C ASP A 77 -7.40 -18.65 -21.52
N PRO A 78 -8.49 -18.78 -22.29
CA PRO A 78 -9.10 -17.68 -23.05
C PRO A 78 -9.78 -16.59 -22.19
N ASP A 79 -9.98 -16.82 -20.88
CA ASP A 79 -10.72 -15.90 -19.99
C ASP A 79 -9.85 -14.93 -19.17
N THR A 80 -8.58 -14.69 -19.55
CA THR A 80 -7.71 -13.74 -18.83
C THR A 80 -7.39 -12.49 -19.65
N SER A 81 -8.40 -11.66 -19.92
CA SER A 81 -8.19 -10.30 -20.41
C SER A 81 -7.59 -9.44 -19.29
N PHE A 82 -6.43 -8.85 -19.54
CA PHE A 82 -5.86 -7.80 -18.69
C PHE A 82 -6.39 -6.46 -19.20
N TYR A 83 -7.16 -5.74 -18.38
CA TYR A 83 -7.59 -4.40 -18.74
C TYR A 83 -6.56 -3.39 -18.22
N ILE A 84 -5.86 -2.72 -19.14
CA ILE A 84 -5.08 -1.52 -18.85
C ILE A 84 -5.96 -0.35 -19.24
N GLU A 85 -6.82 0.09 -18.33
CA GLU A 85 -7.68 1.24 -18.58
C GLU A 85 -7.20 2.44 -17.75
N ARG A 86 -6.86 3.53 -18.44
CA ARG A 86 -6.71 4.83 -17.80
C ARG A 86 -8.12 5.38 -17.69
N PHE A 87 -8.77 5.18 -16.54
CA PHE A 87 -10.02 5.87 -16.28
C PHE A 87 -9.73 7.37 -16.25
N SER A 88 -10.21 8.12 -17.24
CA SER A 88 -10.60 9.51 -16.96
C SER A 88 -11.93 9.39 -16.27
N LEU A 89 -12.00 9.55 -14.94
CA LEU A 89 -13.29 9.52 -14.27
C LEU A 89 -14.11 10.67 -14.85
N LYS A 90 -15.13 10.32 -15.64
CA LYS A 90 -16.08 11.25 -16.21
C LYS A 90 -16.93 11.80 -15.06
N ASN A 91 -16.38 12.82 -14.39
CA ASN A 91 -16.96 13.69 -13.36
C ASN A 91 -18.21 13.12 -12.66
N ASN A 92 -18.07 11.97 -12.01
CA ASN A 92 -19.15 11.44 -11.18
C ASN A 92 -19.02 12.12 -9.83
N ASN A 93 -19.98 12.99 -9.52
CA ASN A 93 -20.11 13.76 -8.27
C ASN A 93 -20.39 12.87 -7.04
N ARG A 94 -19.66 11.76 -6.88
CA ARG A 94 -19.65 11.05 -5.60
C ARG A 94 -18.90 11.93 -4.63
N ASN A 95 -19.61 12.42 -3.62
CA ASN A 95 -19.07 13.15 -2.48
C ASN A 95 -18.17 12.22 -1.63
N LEU A 96 -17.02 11.81 -2.18
CA LEU A 96 -15.94 11.22 -1.40
C LEU A 96 -15.46 12.32 -0.46
N SER A 97 -15.71 12.13 0.84
CA SER A 97 -15.36 13.07 1.89
C SER A 97 -13.87 13.41 1.78
N LYS A 98 -13.50 14.68 1.98
CA LYS A 98 -12.10 15.14 2.03
C LYS A 98 -11.34 14.60 3.26
N GLY A 99 -11.92 13.65 4.00
CA GLY A 99 -11.36 13.08 5.21
C GLY A 99 -10.47 11.88 4.89
N GLY A 100 -9.38 11.74 5.66
CA GLY A 100 -8.44 10.64 5.51
C GLY A 100 -9.14 9.29 5.61
N VAL A 101 -9.21 8.58 4.48
CA VAL A 101 -9.77 7.23 4.44
C VAL A 101 -8.67 6.29 4.93
N ASN A 102 -8.84 5.77 6.14
CA ASN A 102 -8.02 4.69 6.65
C ASN A 102 -8.61 3.37 6.18
N MET A 103 -7.98 2.76 5.16
CA MET A 103 -8.34 1.42 4.72
C MET A 103 -7.60 0.41 5.59
N LYS A 104 -8.35 -0.31 6.41
CA LYS A 104 -7.81 -1.41 7.20
C LYS A 104 -7.78 -2.67 6.35
N PHE A 105 -6.67 -3.38 6.43
CA PHE A 105 -6.50 -4.67 5.79
C PHE A 105 -7.35 -5.72 6.53
N TYR A 106 -8.10 -6.54 5.80
CA TYR A 106 -8.70 -7.73 6.40
C TYR A 106 -7.70 -8.87 6.30
N ARG A 107 -6.85 -9.03 7.33
CA ARG A 107 -5.98 -10.21 7.37
C ARG A 107 -6.89 -11.43 7.46
N ASN A 108 -6.58 -12.45 6.65
CA ASN A 108 -7.40 -13.63 6.47
C ASN A 108 -7.78 -14.23 7.85
N LYS A 109 -8.98 -13.93 8.37
CA LYS A 109 -9.48 -14.40 9.67
C LYS A 109 -9.39 -15.92 9.79
N PHE A 110 -9.38 -16.60 8.65
CA PHE A 110 -9.21 -18.03 8.52
C PHE A 110 -7.91 -18.55 9.15
N SER A 111 -6.81 -17.78 9.10
CA SER A 111 -5.55 -18.20 9.73
C SER A 111 -5.67 -18.19 11.26
N ILE A 112 -6.26 -17.16 11.85
CA ILE A 112 -6.49 -17.06 13.30
C ILE A 112 -7.47 -18.16 13.75
N LEU A 113 -8.53 -18.39 12.97
CA LEU A 113 -9.51 -19.45 13.23
C LEU A 113 -8.84 -20.83 13.26
N ASN A 114 -7.97 -21.14 12.28
CA ASN A 114 -7.26 -22.42 12.22
C ASN A 114 -6.33 -22.63 13.41
N HIS A 115 -5.60 -21.60 13.84
CA HIS A 115 -4.75 -21.71 15.03
C HIS A 115 -5.60 -21.91 16.29
N SER A 116 -6.72 -21.19 16.43
CA SER A 116 -7.63 -21.38 17.57
C SER A 116 -8.22 -22.79 17.65
N LEU A 117 -8.56 -23.39 16.50
CA LEU A 117 -9.05 -24.77 16.43
C LEU A 117 -7.98 -25.79 16.86
N VAL A 118 -6.71 -25.57 16.51
CA VAL A 118 -5.59 -26.42 16.98
C VAL A 118 -5.45 -26.33 18.50
N PHE A 119 -5.49 -25.12 19.07
CA PHE A 119 -5.44 -24.93 20.53
C PHE A 119 -6.61 -25.61 21.25
N ILE A 120 -7.82 -25.48 20.70
CA ILE A 120 -9.02 -26.17 21.22
C ILE A 120 -8.84 -27.69 21.14
N GLY A 121 -8.32 -28.22 20.03
CA GLY A 121 -8.07 -29.65 19.86
C GLY A 121 -7.07 -30.21 20.88
N ILE A 122 -5.96 -29.51 21.10
CA ILE A 122 -4.94 -29.90 22.10
C ILE A 122 -5.55 -29.87 23.50
N PHE A 123 -6.32 -28.81 23.82
CA PHE A 123 -7.01 -28.69 25.11
C PHE A 123 -7.96 -29.87 25.35
N LEU A 124 -8.80 -30.20 24.38
CA LEU A 124 -9.73 -31.33 24.47
C LEU A 124 -9.02 -32.68 24.63
N MET A 125 -7.88 -32.89 23.96
CA MET A 125 -7.07 -34.10 24.13
C MET A 125 -6.54 -34.25 25.57
N ILE A 126 -6.06 -33.16 26.17
CA ILE A 126 -5.56 -33.16 27.55
C ILE A 126 -6.69 -33.47 28.53
N VAL A 127 -7.84 -32.80 28.36
CA VAL A 127 -9.04 -33.02 29.20
C VAL A 127 -9.50 -34.48 29.10
N TYR A 128 -9.60 -35.02 27.88
CA TYR A 128 -10.02 -36.40 27.65
C TYR A 128 -9.03 -37.41 28.25
N GLY A 129 -7.72 -37.18 28.09
CA GLY A 129 -6.68 -38.03 28.68
C GLY A 129 -6.79 -38.10 30.20
N ASN A 130 -6.98 -36.95 30.86
CA ASN A 130 -7.17 -36.88 32.31
C ASN A 130 -8.43 -37.64 32.78
N ILE A 131 -9.56 -37.48 32.08
CA ILE A 131 -10.81 -38.19 32.38
C ILE A 131 -10.61 -39.70 32.22
N LYS A 132 -10.02 -40.15 31.11
CA LYS A 132 -9.84 -41.57 30.78
C LYS A 132 -8.94 -42.30 31.79
N HIS A 133 -7.91 -41.62 32.30
CA HIS A 133 -6.95 -42.20 33.23
C HIS A 133 -7.25 -41.89 34.71
N ASN A 134 -8.42 -41.30 34.99
CA ASN A 134 -8.89 -40.94 36.33
C ASN A 134 -7.83 -40.14 37.13
N HIS A 135 -7.09 -39.27 36.44
CA HIS A 135 -6.11 -38.41 37.09
C HIS A 135 -6.83 -37.34 37.89
N GLY A 136 -6.35 -37.08 39.11
CA GLY A 136 -6.91 -36.03 39.96
C GLY A 136 -6.71 -34.66 39.33
N TRP A 137 -7.77 -33.86 39.30
CA TRP A 137 -7.74 -32.45 38.89
C TRP A 137 -7.17 -31.54 39.98
N ASP A 138 -6.19 -32.04 40.74
CA ASP A 138 -5.52 -31.26 41.76
C ASP A 138 -4.72 -30.14 41.08
N LEU A 139 -4.79 -28.92 41.61
CA LEU A 139 -4.01 -27.78 41.15
C LEU A 139 -2.51 -28.06 41.17
N GLN A 140 -2.05 -28.95 42.05
CA GLN A 140 -0.65 -29.35 42.15
C GLN A 140 -0.23 -30.39 41.11
N SER A 141 -1.18 -30.97 40.36
CA SER A 141 -0.84 -31.94 39.33
C SER A 141 -0.07 -31.28 38.19
N PHE A 142 0.95 -31.99 37.69
CA PHE A 142 1.74 -31.54 36.55
C PHE A 142 0.87 -31.20 35.32
N ASN A 143 -0.22 -31.97 35.12
CA ASN A 143 -1.15 -31.75 34.01
C ASN A 143 -1.91 -30.42 34.14
N MET A 144 -2.31 -30.02 35.35
CA MET A 144 -2.96 -28.73 35.59
C MET A 144 -2.01 -27.55 35.41
N ILE A 145 -0.78 -27.67 35.94
CA ILE A 145 0.26 -26.64 35.75
C ILE A 145 0.56 -26.46 34.26
N PHE A 146 0.73 -27.56 33.52
CA PHE A 146 0.99 -27.53 32.08
C PHE A 146 -0.16 -26.85 31.31
N LEU A 147 -1.42 -27.18 31.65
CA LEU A 147 -2.59 -26.59 31.02
C LEU A 147 -2.66 -25.08 31.25
N ILE A 148 -2.40 -24.60 32.48
CA ILE A 148 -2.38 -23.17 32.80
C ILE A 148 -1.29 -22.45 32.00
N VAL A 149 -0.06 -22.98 31.98
CA VAL A 149 1.05 -22.38 31.22
C VAL A 149 0.75 -22.35 29.73
N PHE A 150 0.22 -23.44 29.18
CA PHE A 150 -0.14 -23.53 27.76
C PHE A 150 -1.27 -22.57 27.39
N SER A 151 -2.29 -22.43 28.25
CA SER A 151 -3.34 -21.44 28.08
C SER A 151 -2.81 -20.02 28.12
N LEU A 152 -1.89 -19.69 29.03
CA LEU A 152 -1.25 -18.38 29.08
C LEU A 152 -0.44 -18.09 27.81
N ILE A 153 0.35 -19.05 27.33
CA ILE A 153 1.08 -18.92 26.06
C ILE A 153 0.10 -18.71 24.89
N GLY A 154 -1.00 -19.47 24.85
CA GLY A 154 -2.04 -19.33 23.84
C GLY A 154 -2.69 -17.95 23.87
N ILE A 155 -3.03 -17.44 25.05
CA ILE A 155 -3.59 -16.09 25.23
C ILE A 155 -2.57 -15.04 24.78
N ILE A 156 -1.32 -15.12 25.22
CA ILE A 156 -0.27 -14.17 24.81
C ILE A 156 -0.08 -14.20 23.29
N TYR A 157 -0.05 -15.39 22.68
CA TYR A 157 0.07 -15.54 21.23
C TYR A 157 -1.14 -14.96 20.48
N ILE A 158 -2.36 -15.23 20.94
CA ILE A 158 -3.59 -14.68 20.35
C ILE A 158 -3.61 -13.16 20.52
N SER A 159 -3.35 -12.65 21.72
CA SER A 159 -3.30 -11.22 22.00
C SER A 159 -2.21 -10.52 21.19
N TYR A 160 -1.01 -11.08 21.08
CA TYR A 160 0.06 -10.51 20.26
C TYR A 160 -0.36 -10.42 18.80
N ASN A 161 -0.93 -11.49 18.23
CA ASN A 161 -1.40 -11.49 16.85
C ASN A 161 -2.65 -10.62 16.63
N TYR A 162 -3.49 -10.43 17.64
CA TYR A 162 -4.72 -9.64 17.56
C TYR A 162 -4.47 -8.15 17.77
N PHE A 163 -3.51 -7.77 18.63
CA PHE A 163 -3.27 -6.37 19.02
C PHE A 163 -2.09 -5.71 18.29
N ASN A 164 -1.10 -6.46 17.79
CA ASN A 164 -0.03 -5.86 16.94
C ASN A 164 -0.48 -5.65 15.48
N ASP A 165 -1.79 -5.58 15.25
CA ASP A 165 -2.42 -5.71 13.95
C ASP A 165 -2.70 -4.35 13.29
N GLU A 166 -1.84 -3.35 13.51
CA GLU A 166 -1.90 -2.05 12.82
C GLU A 166 -0.73 -1.85 11.86
N ASP A 167 -0.39 -2.87 11.08
CA ASP A 167 0.33 -2.66 9.82
C ASP A 167 -0.67 -2.08 8.79
N TYR A 168 -0.94 -0.78 8.87
CA TYR A 168 -1.63 -0.08 7.80
C TYR A 168 -0.81 -0.22 6.52
N VAL A 169 -1.25 -1.13 5.65
CA VAL A 169 -0.67 -1.30 4.30
C VAL A 169 -0.94 -0.05 3.47
N ILE A 170 -2.09 0.61 3.67
CA ILE A 170 -2.44 1.88 3.03
C ILE A 170 -3.13 2.81 4.03
N SER A 171 -2.55 3.98 4.31
CA SER A 171 -3.28 5.08 4.96
C SER A 171 -3.30 6.33 4.08
N ILE A 172 -4.48 6.89 3.88
CA ILE A 172 -4.66 8.05 3.00
C ILE A 172 -4.76 9.30 3.88
N HIS A 173 -3.81 10.20 3.71
CA HIS A 173 -3.75 11.47 4.41
C HIS A 173 -3.96 12.63 3.42
N GLU A 174 -4.17 13.83 3.96
CA GLU A 174 -4.42 15.04 3.15
C GLU A 174 -3.29 15.32 2.13
N ASN A 175 -2.04 15.02 2.48
CA ASN A 175 -0.87 15.36 1.66
C ASN A 175 -0.09 14.15 1.09
N TYR A 176 -0.41 12.93 1.54
CA TYR A 176 0.31 11.72 1.14
C TYR A 176 -0.53 10.46 1.31
N ILE A 177 -0.12 9.40 0.61
CA ILE A 177 -0.52 8.02 0.85
C ILE A 177 0.64 7.29 1.54
N ASN A 178 0.38 6.62 2.65
CA ASN A 178 1.35 5.75 3.32
C ASN A 178 1.17 4.34 2.76
N LEU A 179 2.18 3.78 2.11
CA LEU A 179 2.19 2.41 1.61
C LEU A 179 3.20 1.59 2.41
N ASN A 180 2.74 0.65 3.25
CA ASN A 180 3.61 -0.21 4.08
C ASN A 180 4.64 0.58 4.91
N GLY A 181 4.22 1.70 5.52
CA GLY A 181 5.10 2.58 6.28
C GLY A 181 5.91 3.58 5.44
N GLU A 182 5.85 3.49 4.10
CA GLU A 182 6.48 4.44 3.18
C GLU A 182 5.52 5.56 2.77
N LYS A 183 5.88 6.82 3.09
CA LYS A 183 5.09 7.99 2.71
C LYS A 183 5.34 8.39 1.25
N ILE A 184 4.30 8.35 0.42
CA ILE A 184 4.31 8.85 -0.96
C ILE A 184 3.41 10.08 -1.03
N TYR A 185 4.02 11.25 -1.23
CA TYR A 185 3.25 12.49 -1.30
C TYR A 185 2.48 12.59 -2.63
N TRP A 186 1.32 13.25 -2.61
CA TRP A 186 0.47 13.40 -3.81
C TRP A 186 1.20 14.11 -4.96
N ASN A 187 2.03 15.08 -4.61
CA ASN A 187 2.87 15.83 -5.54
C ASN A 187 4.05 15.00 -6.11
N CYS A 188 4.25 13.78 -5.63
CA CYS A 188 5.24 12.86 -6.17
C CYS A 188 4.63 11.89 -7.18
N ILE A 189 3.31 11.71 -7.19
CA ILE A 189 2.62 10.81 -8.12
C ILE A 189 2.41 11.55 -9.45
N LEU A 190 2.95 10.97 -10.53
CA LEU A 190 2.88 11.51 -11.89
C LEU A 190 1.75 10.91 -12.70
N ASP A 191 1.51 9.60 -12.53
CA ASP A 191 0.48 8.85 -13.22
C ASP A 191 0.16 7.58 -12.43
N TYR A 192 -0.94 6.90 -12.78
CA TYR A 192 -1.26 5.59 -12.25
C TYR A 192 -1.90 4.70 -13.32
N VAL A 193 -1.82 3.39 -13.11
CA VAL A 193 -2.46 2.37 -13.96
C VAL A 193 -3.10 1.33 -13.05
N ILE A 194 -4.34 0.96 -13.36
CA ILE A 194 -5.00 -0.19 -12.76
C ILE A 194 -4.72 -1.40 -13.63
N ILE A 195 -4.42 -2.53 -12.98
CA ILE A 195 -4.32 -3.83 -13.63
C ILE A 195 -5.35 -4.71 -12.93
N GLU A 196 -6.34 -5.15 -13.68
CA GLU A 196 -7.31 -6.15 -13.23
C GLU A 196 -7.10 -7.46 -13.95
N GLY A 197 -7.27 -8.56 -13.23
CA GLY A 197 -7.22 -9.89 -13.79
C GLY A 197 -7.60 -10.94 -12.77
N LYS A 198 -8.03 -12.11 -13.24
CA LYS A 198 -8.53 -13.25 -12.43
C LYS A 198 -7.72 -13.55 -11.16
N ASN A 199 -6.41 -13.31 -11.22
CA ASN A 199 -5.48 -13.55 -10.12
C ASN A 199 -4.58 -12.33 -9.82
N GLU A 200 -4.84 -11.14 -10.34
CA GLU A 200 -3.99 -9.96 -10.10
C GLU A 200 -4.80 -8.67 -10.22
N ASP A 201 -5.24 -8.14 -9.08
CA ASP A 201 -5.75 -6.77 -9.01
C ASP A 201 -4.67 -5.90 -8.37
N LYS A 202 -4.18 -4.90 -9.09
CA LYS A 202 -3.08 -4.03 -8.64
C LYS A 202 -3.29 -2.60 -9.12
N VAL A 203 -2.93 -1.64 -8.27
CA VAL A 203 -2.75 -0.24 -8.69
C VAL A 203 -1.26 0.05 -8.75
N ILE A 204 -0.77 0.48 -9.91
CA ILE A 204 0.62 0.83 -10.14
C ILE A 204 0.74 2.36 -10.20
N LEU A 205 1.55 2.92 -9.30
CA LEU A 205 1.86 4.35 -9.26
C LEU A 205 3.17 4.62 -9.98
N CYS A 206 3.16 5.61 -10.87
CA CYS A 206 4.36 6.24 -11.39
C CYS A 206 4.72 7.43 -10.50
N THR A 207 5.86 7.37 -9.84
CA THR A 207 6.34 8.43 -8.96
C THR A 207 7.56 9.13 -9.52
N SER A 208 7.70 10.42 -9.21
CA SER A 208 8.82 11.25 -9.66
C SER A 208 10.13 10.89 -8.97
N LEU A 209 10.07 10.41 -7.72
CA LEU A 209 11.21 10.09 -6.85
C LEU A 209 11.61 8.62 -6.91
N ASP A 210 10.68 7.71 -6.66
CA ASP A 210 10.97 6.30 -6.35
C ASP A 210 10.62 5.37 -7.51
N GLY A 211 10.33 5.93 -8.69
CA GLY A 211 9.95 5.19 -9.88
C GLY A 211 8.59 4.53 -9.71
N ILE A 212 8.52 3.20 -9.89
CA ILE A 212 7.27 2.44 -9.92
C ILE A 212 6.96 1.87 -8.54
N LYS A 213 5.80 2.23 -7.99
CA LYS A 213 5.25 1.62 -6.77
C LYS A 213 4.02 0.80 -7.11
N LYS A 214 3.80 -0.31 -6.40
CA LYS A 214 2.69 -1.23 -6.63
C LYS A 214 1.88 -1.41 -5.37
N ILE A 215 0.57 -1.36 -5.53
CA ILE A 215 -0.41 -1.63 -4.51
C ILE A 215 -1.12 -2.92 -4.90
N ASP A 216 -1.00 -3.96 -4.09
CA ASP A 216 -1.70 -5.23 -4.31
C ASP A 216 -3.12 -5.16 -3.76
N MET A 217 -4.12 -5.16 -4.64
CA MET A 217 -5.52 -4.97 -4.30
C MET A 217 -6.20 -6.23 -3.77
N LYS A 218 -5.60 -7.42 -3.93
CA LYS A 218 -6.19 -8.69 -3.45
C LYS A 218 -6.55 -8.72 -1.97
N ARG A 219 -5.97 -7.79 -1.24
CA ARG A 219 -5.99 -7.75 0.21
C ARG A 219 -6.91 -6.67 0.77
N PHE A 220 -7.63 -5.98 -0.11
CA PHE A 220 -8.55 -4.90 0.23
C PHE A 220 -9.96 -5.30 -0.18
N ASP A 221 -10.95 -4.95 0.66
CA ASP A 221 -12.36 -5.09 0.30
C ASP A 221 -12.76 -4.03 -0.75
N ASN A 222 -12.03 -2.93 -0.80
CA ASN A 222 -12.22 -1.85 -1.75
C ASN A 222 -11.69 -2.25 -3.13
N SER A 223 -12.47 -1.93 -4.17
CA SER A 223 -12.04 -2.15 -5.55
C SER A 223 -10.82 -1.31 -5.91
N ALA A 224 -10.00 -1.80 -6.85
CA ALA A 224 -8.88 -1.03 -7.41
C ALA A 224 -9.33 0.34 -7.94
N PHE A 225 -10.56 0.43 -8.44
CA PHE A 225 -11.20 1.67 -8.87
C PHE A 225 -11.40 2.69 -7.76
N GLU A 226 -11.73 2.27 -6.55
CA GLU A 226 -11.95 3.20 -5.45
C GLU A 226 -10.63 3.86 -5.03
N ILE A 227 -9.55 3.07 -4.91
CA ILE A 227 -8.20 3.59 -4.67
C ILE A 227 -7.79 4.55 -5.78
N ALA A 228 -7.98 4.16 -7.04
CA ALA A 228 -7.67 5.00 -8.19
C ALA A 228 -8.43 6.32 -8.17
N SER A 229 -9.72 6.31 -7.80
CA SER A 229 -10.52 7.53 -7.68
C SER A 229 -10.00 8.49 -6.62
N ILE A 230 -9.49 7.96 -5.51
CA ILE A 230 -8.89 8.77 -4.44
C ILE A 230 -7.56 9.35 -4.92
N ILE A 231 -6.75 8.57 -5.62
CA ILE A 231 -5.48 9.04 -6.21
C ILE A 231 -5.75 10.16 -7.21
N GLU A 232 -6.67 9.95 -8.17
CA GLU A 232 -7.00 10.93 -9.22
C GLU A 232 -7.44 12.27 -8.62
N LYS A 233 -8.28 12.24 -7.57
CA LYS A 233 -8.76 13.43 -6.88
C LYS A 233 -7.67 14.22 -6.16
N ASN A 234 -6.58 13.57 -5.73
CA ASN A 234 -5.54 14.19 -4.93
C ASN A 234 -4.29 14.60 -5.73
N ILE A 235 -4.08 14.07 -6.95
CA ILE A 235 -2.95 14.49 -7.78
C ILE A 235 -3.14 15.95 -8.21
N LYS A 236 -2.30 16.83 -7.66
CA LYS A 236 -2.40 18.29 -7.81
C LYS A 236 -2.04 18.81 -9.21
N TYR A 237 -1.42 18.01 -10.07
CA TYR A 237 -0.88 18.48 -11.36
C TYR A 237 -1.91 18.55 -12.51
N PHE A 238 -3.12 18.04 -12.29
CA PHE A 238 -4.17 18.02 -13.32
C PHE A 238 -5.24 19.09 -13.14
N THR A 239 -5.13 19.96 -12.12
CA THR A 239 -6.17 20.92 -11.74
C THR A 239 -5.83 22.40 -12.02
N THR A 240 -4.93 22.68 -12.97
CA THR A 240 -4.70 24.04 -13.50
C THR A 240 -4.81 24.07 -15.00
#